data_AF-A0A349AYB1-F1
#
_entry.id   AF-A0A349AYB1-F1
#
_cell.length_a   1.000
_cell.length_b   1.000
_cell.length_c   1.000
_cell.angle_alpha   90.00
_cell.angle_beta   90.00
_cell.angle_gamma   90.00
#
_symmetry.space_group_name_H-M   'P 1'
#
loop_
_entity.id
_entity.type
_entity.pdbx_description
1 polymer ?
#
loop_
_entity_poly.entity_id
_entity_poly.type
_entity_poly.pdbx_seq_one_letter_code
_entity_poly.pdbx_strand_id
1 'polypeptide(L)'
;MAIGVQAGSLGIDDCRPMEPVSVLHIHGLADTNHPIDGGRGTGVSGVEFRSGRDAVREMSMKFDCIADPTDRTMTSNADVENFVWSGCEEGSRI
;
A
#
# COMPACT_ATOMS: atom_id res chain seq x y z
N MET A 1 -16.16 4.97 0.13
CA MET A 1 -15.61 4.47 1.41
C MET A 1 -14.10 4.66 1.41
N ALA A 2 -13.44 4.73 2.56
CA ALA A 2 -11.98 4.85 2.62
C ALA A 2 -11.39 4.04 3.78
N ILE A 3 -10.15 3.58 3.60
CA ILE A 3 -9.35 2.90 4.63
C ILE A 3 -7.97 3.55 4.75
N GLY A 4 -7.47 3.63 5.98
CA GLY A 4 -6.09 4.00 6.28
C GLY A 4 -5.32 2.78 6.77
N VAL A 5 -4.19 2.48 6.15
CA VAL A 5 -3.34 1.34 6.47
C VAL A 5 -2.00 1.87 6.97
N GLN A 6 -1.63 1.50 8.20
CA GLN A 6 -0.34 1.86 8.78
C GLN A 6 0.50 0.59 8.94
N ALA A 7 1.67 0.57 8.30
CA ALA A 7 2.63 -0.54 8.32
C ALA A 7 2.01 -1.94 8.09
N GLY A 8 1.06 -2.03 7.15
CA GLY A 8 0.30 -3.25 6.89
C GLY A 8 0.69 -3.93 5.57
N SER A 9 0.23 -5.16 5.39
CA SER A 9 0.26 -5.89 4.12
C SER A 9 -1.06 -6.62 3.90
N LEU A 10 -1.30 -7.09 2.67
CA LEU A 10 -2.52 -7.82 2.32
C LEU A 10 -2.32 -9.32 2.61
N GLY A 11 -2.81 -9.77 3.76
CA GLY A 11 -2.63 -11.14 4.25
C GLY A 11 -3.53 -12.21 3.63
N ILE A 12 -4.32 -11.87 2.61
CA ILE A 12 -5.23 -12.80 1.92
C ILE A 12 -4.74 -13.07 0.49
N ASP A 13 -4.77 -14.33 0.04
CA ASP A 13 -4.31 -14.69 -1.31
C ASP A 13 -5.25 -14.21 -2.42
N ASP A 14 -6.54 -14.10 -2.12
CA ASP A 14 -7.56 -13.74 -3.09
C ASP A 14 -8.43 -12.60 -2.54
N CYS A 15 -8.02 -11.37 -2.83
CA CYS A 15 -8.80 -10.19 -2.53
C CYS A 15 -9.86 -9.95 -3.61
N ARG A 16 -11.14 -10.04 -3.23
CA ARG A 16 -12.30 -9.81 -4.10
C ARG A 16 -13.23 -8.75 -3.49
N PRO A 17 -12.80 -7.48 -3.48
CA PRO A 17 -13.67 -6.40 -3.03
C PRO A 17 -14.92 -6.33 -3.93
N MET A 18 -16.09 -6.12 -3.33
CA MET A 18 -17.34 -5.94 -4.08
C MET A 18 -17.51 -4.52 -4.63
N GLU A 19 -16.85 -3.56 -3.99
CA GLU A 19 -16.90 -2.14 -4.33
C GLU A 19 -15.49 -1.56 -4.13
N PRO A 20 -15.06 -0.58 -4.96
CA PRO A 20 -13.78 0.08 -4.79
C PRO A 20 -13.75 0.94 -3.52
N VAL A 21 -12.59 0.98 -2.85
CA VAL A 21 -12.37 1.82 -1.66
C VAL A 21 -11.14 2.69 -1.86
N SER A 22 -11.18 3.94 -1.38
CA SER A 22 -9.95 4.74 -1.34
C SER A 22 -9.02 4.21 -0.25
N VAL A 23 -7.73 4.12 -0.55
CA VAL A 23 -6.71 3.61 0.37
C VAL A 23 -5.69 4.72 0.63
N LEU A 24 -5.30 4.90 1.88
CA LEU A 24 -4.10 5.64 2.25
C LEU A 24 -3.17 4.69 3.00
N HIS A 25 -2.04 4.35 2.40
CA HIS A 25 -1.02 3.52 3.03
C HIS A 25 0.16 4.37 3.50
N ILE A 26 0.54 4.22 4.77
CA ILE A 26 1.73 4.89 5.33
C ILE A 26 2.62 3.81 5.95
N HIS A 27 3.89 3.82 5.55
CA HIS A 27 4.88 2.85 6.01
C HIS A 27 6.24 3.53 6.17
N GLY A 28 6.92 3.27 7.29
CA GLY A 28 8.26 3.80 7.51
C GLY A 28 9.32 2.93 6.85
N LEU A 29 10.20 3.51 6.03
CA LEU A 29 11.26 2.75 5.36
C LEU A 29 12.25 2.08 6.35
N ALA A 30 12.31 2.56 7.59
CA ALA A 30 13.12 1.99 8.66
C ALA A 30 12.37 0.97 9.55
N ASP A 31 11.13 0.60 9.21
CA ASP A 31 10.40 -0.42 9.95
C ASP A 31 11.04 -1.80 9.70
N THR A 32 11.72 -2.32 10.71
CA THR A 32 12.29 -3.67 10.67
C THR A 32 11.34 -4.71 11.27
N ASN A 33 10.28 -4.31 11.97
CA ASN A 33 9.31 -5.23 12.57
C ASN A 33 8.34 -5.80 11.52
N HIS A 34 7.96 -5.00 10.53
CA HIS A 34 7.19 -5.41 9.36
C HIS A 34 7.81 -4.78 8.11
N PRO A 35 8.86 -5.37 7.52
CA PRO A 35 9.57 -4.74 6.41
C PRO A 35 8.64 -4.42 5.24
N ILE A 36 8.75 -3.21 4.67
CA ILE A 36 7.85 -2.71 3.61
C ILE A 36 7.85 -3.59 2.35
N ASP A 37 9.00 -4.18 2.05
CA ASP A 37 9.19 -5.08 0.90
C ASP A 37 8.88 -6.55 1.25
N GLY A 38 8.40 -6.81 2.47
CA GLY A 38 8.08 -8.14 2.98
C GLY A 38 9.28 -8.88 3.57
N GLY A 39 9.04 -10.14 3.98
CA GLY A 39 10.01 -11.00 4.63
C GLY A 39 9.93 -11.00 6.16
N ARG A 40 10.89 -11.66 6.80
CA ARG A 40 10.94 -11.81 8.26
C ARG A 40 11.26 -10.49 8.95
N GLY A 41 10.35 -10.04 9.80
CA GLY A 41 10.60 -8.91 10.68
C GLY A 41 11.47 -9.24 11.89
N THR A 42 12.02 -8.21 12.52
CA THR A 42 12.76 -8.26 13.79
C THR A 42 11.85 -8.21 15.02
N GLY A 43 10.54 -8.08 14.82
CA GLY A 43 9.54 -7.99 15.88
C GLY A 43 9.21 -9.34 16.53
N VAL A 44 8.32 -9.31 17.52
CA VAL A 44 7.94 -10.49 18.31
C VAL A 44 7.09 -11.52 17.55
N SER A 45 6.59 -11.19 16.36
CA SER A 45 5.71 -12.08 15.59
C SER A 45 6.44 -13.32 15.07
N GLY A 46 7.71 -13.18 14.67
CA GLY A 46 8.51 -14.24 14.08
C GLY A 46 7.98 -14.79 12.75
N VAL A 47 7.03 -14.10 12.11
CA VAL A 47 6.40 -14.53 10.84
C VAL A 47 7.12 -13.91 9.63
N GLU A 48 6.94 -14.54 8.46
CA GLU A 48 7.24 -13.92 7.18
C GLU A 48 6.06 -13.03 6.76
N PHE A 49 6.32 -11.74 6.57
CA PHE A 49 5.32 -10.81 6.09
C PHE A 49 5.29 -10.75 4.56
N ARG A 50 4.11 -10.48 4.00
CA ARG A 50 3.99 -10.09 2.59
C ARG A 50 4.40 -8.63 2.42
N SER A 51 4.79 -8.26 1.20
CA SER A 51 5.15 -6.89 0.86
C SER A 51 3.97 -5.93 1.01
N GLY A 52 4.18 -4.85 1.75
CA GLY A 52 3.22 -3.73 1.83
C GLY A 52 3.12 -2.99 0.50
N ARG A 53 4.22 -2.89 -0.27
CA ARG A 53 4.19 -2.29 -1.62
C ARG A 53 3.34 -3.11 -2.58
N ASP A 54 3.46 -4.44 -2.51
CA ASP A 54 2.67 -5.33 -3.36
C ASP A 54 1.19 -5.30 -2.99
N ALA A 55 0.86 -5.14 -1.69
CA ALA A 55 -0.51 -4.95 -1.24
C ALA A 55 -1.19 -3.72 -1.87
N VAL A 56 -0.48 -2.58 -1.92
CA VAL A 56 -0.99 -1.35 -2.56
C VAL A 56 -1.15 -1.55 -4.07
N ARG A 57 -0.18 -2.22 -4.71
CA ARG A 57 -0.25 -2.54 -6.14
C ARG A 57 -1.39 -3.50 -6.47
N GLU A 58 -1.64 -4.50 -5.63
CA GLU A 58 -2.76 -5.42 -5.83
C GLU A 58 -4.09 -4.67 -5.75
N MET A 59 -4.27 -3.79 -4.76
CA MET A 59 -5.47 -2.96 -4.66
C MET A 59 -5.64 -2.04 -5.87
N SER A 60 -4.56 -1.47 -6.41
CA SER A 60 -4.66 -0.63 -7.61
C SER A 60 -5.11 -1.42 -8.84
N MET A 61 -4.70 -2.69 -8.95
CA MET A 61 -5.18 -3.59 -10.00
C MET A 61 -6.65 -3.98 -9.76
N LYS A 62 -7.07 -4.22 -8.51
CA LYS A 62 -8.44 -4.61 -8.17
C LYS A 62 -9.46 -3.49 -8.35
N PHE A 63 -9.03 -2.23 -8.32
CA PHE A 63 -9.88 -1.07 -8.54
C PHE A 63 -9.68 -0.44 -9.94
N ASP A 64 -9.11 -1.20 -10.88
CA ASP A 64 -8.85 -0.80 -12.28
C ASP A 64 -8.28 0.63 -12.43
N CYS A 65 -7.29 0.97 -11.61
CA CYS A 65 -6.60 2.25 -11.75
C CYS A 65 -5.89 2.34 -13.11
N ILE A 66 -6.25 3.35 -13.91
CA ILE A 66 -5.85 3.45 -15.33
C ILE A 66 -4.36 3.81 -15.53
N ALA A 67 -3.70 4.36 -14.53
CA ALA A 67 -2.32 4.84 -14.63
C ALA A 67 -1.38 4.17 -13.62
N ASP A 68 -0.12 3.98 -14.04
CA ASP A 68 1.00 3.72 -13.13
C ASP A 68 1.07 4.81 -12.06
N PRO A 69 1.58 4.49 -10.85
CA PRO A 69 1.66 5.49 -9.80
C PRO A 69 2.55 6.63 -10.25
N THR A 70 2.10 7.87 -10.00
CA THR A 70 3.03 8.99 -10.10
C THR A 70 3.89 9.00 -8.83
N ASP A 71 5.19 8.72 -8.96
CA ASP A 71 6.15 8.98 -7.90
C ASP A 71 6.31 10.49 -7.73
N ARG A 72 6.14 10.96 -6.50
CA ARG A 72 6.33 12.33 -6.08
C ARG A 72 7.22 12.33 -4.85
N THR A 73 8.44 12.81 -5.00
CA THR A 73 9.18 13.32 -3.84
C THR A 73 8.46 14.55 -3.33
N MET A 74 8.08 14.56 -2.05
CA MET A 74 7.41 15.73 -1.49
C MET A 74 8.42 16.85 -1.29
N THR A 75 8.30 17.94 -2.05
CA THR A 75 9.23 19.09 -1.92
C THR A 75 9.19 19.75 -0.55
N SER A 76 8.10 19.58 0.20
CA SER A 76 7.96 20.03 1.58
C SER A 76 8.60 19.09 2.60
N ASN A 77 8.91 17.84 2.23
CA ASN A 77 9.55 16.85 3.09
C ASN A 77 10.32 15.82 2.25
N ALA A 78 11.65 15.95 2.22
CA ALA A 78 12.54 15.08 1.44
C ALA A 78 12.59 13.62 1.96
N ASP A 79 12.14 13.36 3.19
CA ASP A 79 12.09 12.02 3.78
C ASP A 79 10.82 11.24 3.38
N VAL A 80 9.93 11.84 2.57
CA VAL A 80 8.67 11.23 2.15
C VAL A 80 8.68 10.97 0.65
N GLU A 81 8.61 9.68 0.32
CA GLU A 81 8.21 9.18 -0.99
C GLU A 81 6.67 9.08 -1.03
N ASN A 82 6.06 9.66 -2.06
CA ASN A 82 4.62 9.60 -2.25
C ASN A 82 4.30 8.99 -3.62
N PHE A 83 3.48 7.94 -3.61
CA PHE A 83 2.98 7.28 -4.80
C PHE A 83 1.47 7.45 -4.84
N VAL A 84 0.92 7.89 -5.97
CA VAL A 84 -0.53 8.08 -6.12
C VAL A 84 -1.02 7.37 -7.37
N TRP A 85 -1.99 6.47 -7.18
CA TRP A 85 -2.80 5.91 -8.25
C TRP A 85 -4.12 6.67 -8.35
N SER A 86 -4.46 7.02 -9.58
CA SER A 86 -5.68 7.76 -9.88
C SER A 86 -6.38 7.18 -11.09
N GLY A 87 -7.61 7.63 -11.34
CA GLY A 87 -8.44 7.05 -12.40
C GLY A 87 -8.93 5.64 -12.09
N CYS A 88 -8.99 5.27 -10.82
CA CYS A 88 -9.58 4.01 -10.36
C CYS A 88 -11.12 4.08 -10.45
N GLU A 89 -11.76 2.90 -10.41
CA GLU A 89 -13.22 2.73 -10.44
C GLU A 89 -13.91 3.59 -9.37
N GLU A 90 -15.09 4.10 -9.76
CA GLU A 90 -15.94 4.97 -8.97
C GLU A 90 -15.25 6.21 -8.38
N GLY A 91 -14.10 6.61 -8.95
CA GLY A 91 -13.34 7.75 -8.47
C GLY A 91 -12.52 7.46 -7.21
N SER A 92 -12.37 6.20 -6.79
CA SER A 92 -11.46 5.80 -5.71
C SER A 92 -10.00 6.19 -6.03
N ARG A 93 -9.17 6.25 -4.98
CA ARG A 93 -7.75 6.65 -5.06
C ARG A 93 -6.93 5.80 -4.10
N ILE A 94 -5.69 5.51 -4.48
CA ILE A 94 -4.73 4.76 -3.66
C ILE A 94 -3.46 5.59 -3.54
#